data_AF-A0A917UET2-F1
#
_entry.id   AF-A0A917UET2-F1
#
_cell.length_a   1.000
_cell.length_b   1.000
_cell.length_c   1.000
_cell.angle_alpha   90.00
_cell.angle_beta   90.00
_cell.angle_gamma   90.00
#
_symmetry.space_group_name_H-M   'P 1'
#
loop_
_entity.id
_entity.type
_entity.pdbx_description
1 polymer ?
#
loop_
_entity_poly.entity_id
_entity_poly.type
_entity_poly.pdbx_seq_one_letter_code
_entity_poly.pdbx_strand_id
1 'polypeptide(L)'
;MSVMMLTPADVQAVRFAKAPFGKRGYDEDEVDEFLDVVAQTLIALHDELASLRASASPDTSFGTSTAAESAMLAELDKIKQRLTRIEAVVRT
;
A
#
# COMPACT_ATOMS: atom_id res chain seq x y z
N MET A 1 7.32 -3.32 -4.77
CA MET A 1 6.35 -4.09 -3.98
C MET A 1 4.99 -3.47 -4.23
N SER A 2 4.11 -4.16 -4.95
CA SER A 2 2.72 -3.73 -5.07
C SER A 2 2.04 -4.06 -3.75
N VAL A 3 1.54 -3.05 -3.04
CA VAL A 3 0.80 -3.26 -1.79
C VAL A 3 -0.56 -3.81 -2.20
N MET A 4 -0.83 -5.08 -1.93
CA MET A 4 -2.19 -5.60 -2.01
C MET A 4 -3.01 -4.90 -0.92
N MET A 5 -3.81 -3.92 -1.33
CA MET A 5 -4.72 -3.19 -0.45
C MET A 5 -5.84 -4.16 -0.04
N LEU A 6 -5.93 -4.43 1.26
CA LEU A 6 -7.03 -5.19 1.84
C LEU A 6 -8.32 -4.38 1.68
N THR A 7 -9.31 -4.92 0.97
CA THR A 7 -10.61 -4.26 0.79
C THR A 7 -11.59 -4.65 1.90
N PRO A 8 -12.61 -3.83 2.20
CA PRO A 8 -13.67 -4.20 3.13
C PRO A 8 -14.38 -5.51 2.76
N ALA A 9 -14.54 -5.75 1.45
CA ALA A 9 -15.14 -6.98 0.93
C ALA A 9 -14.27 -8.21 1.23
N ASP A 10 -12.94 -8.07 1.18
CA ASP A 10 -12.03 -9.15 1.53
C ASP A 10 -12.21 -9.58 2.99
N VAL A 11 -12.39 -8.62 3.91
CA VAL A 11 -12.61 -8.89 5.34
C VAL A 11 -13.91 -9.66 5.57
N GLN A 12 -15.00 -9.29 4.89
CA GLN A 12 -16.29 -10.00 5.00
C GLN A 12 -16.28 -11.41 4.36
N ALA A 13 -15.44 -11.60 3.35
CA ALA A 13 -15.30 -12.87 2.65
C ALA A 13 -14.42 -13.89 3.38
N VAL A 14 -13.62 -13.47 4.38
CA VAL A 14 -12.76 -14.38 5.13
C VAL A 14 -13.60 -15.44 5.86
N ARG A 15 -13.08 -16.68 5.86
CA ARG A 15 -13.61 -17.79 6.65
C ARG A 15 -12.50 -18.37 7.50
N PHE A 16 -12.67 -18.34 8.81
CA PHE A 16 -11.73 -18.93 9.76
C PHE A 16 -12.04 -20.41 9.97
N ALA A 17 -10.99 -21.22 10.14
CA ALA A 17 -11.16 -22.62 10.51
C ALA A 17 -11.52 -22.74 12.00
N LYS A 18 -12.38 -23.70 12.36
CA LYS A 18 -12.67 -24.00 13.77
C LYS A 18 -11.41 -24.44 14.50
N ALA A 19 -11.31 -24.06 15.76
CA ALA A 19 -10.21 -24.49 16.61
C ALA A 19 -10.15 -26.04 16.68
N PRO A 20 -8.93 -26.63 16.64
CA PRO A 20 -8.77 -28.07 16.82
C PRO A 20 -9.40 -28.53 18.14
N PHE A 21 -9.97 -29.74 18.15
CA PHE A 21 -10.59 -30.32 19.34
C PHE A 21 -9.68 -30.19 20.58
N GLY A 22 -10.23 -29.69 21.69
CA GLY A 22 -9.52 -29.50 22.95
C GLY A 22 -8.72 -28.20 23.06
N LYS A 23 -8.72 -27.34 22.03
CA LYS A 23 -8.16 -25.98 22.11
C LYS A 23 -9.27 -24.93 22.20
N ARG A 24 -9.01 -23.87 22.95
CA ARG A 24 -9.90 -22.70 23.01
C ARG A 24 -9.70 -21.89 21.73
N GLY A 25 -10.77 -21.71 20.96
CA GLY A 25 -10.84 -20.74 19.88
C GLY A 25 -11.31 -19.38 20.41
N TYR A 26 -11.31 -18.38 19.54
CA TYR A 26 -12.05 -17.15 19.77
C TYR A 26 -13.56 -17.42 19.71
N ASP A 27 -14.34 -16.58 20.39
CA ASP A 27 -15.80 -16.59 20.25
C ASP A 27 -16.17 -16.08 18.85
N GLU A 28 -17.08 -16.78 18.18
CA GLU A 28 -17.51 -16.45 16.81
C GLU A 28 -18.20 -15.08 16.78
N ASP A 29 -19.06 -14.82 17.77
CA ASP A 29 -19.83 -13.57 17.84
C ASP A 29 -18.89 -12.37 18.13
N GLU A 30 -17.89 -12.55 19.00
CA GLU A 30 -16.90 -11.51 19.30
C GLU A 30 -16.00 -11.21 18.09
N VAL A 31 -15.60 -12.25 17.35
CA VAL A 31 -14.81 -12.09 16.12
C VAL A 31 -15.65 -11.38 15.06
N ASP A 32 -16.90 -11.76 14.88
CA ASP A 32 -17.78 -11.13 13.88
C ASP A 32 -18.02 -9.65 14.19
N GLU A 33 -18.31 -9.29 15.44
CA GLU A 33 -18.47 -7.89 15.86
C GLU A 33 -17.19 -7.08 15.60
N PHE A 34 -16.02 -7.66 15.89
CA PHE A 34 -14.74 -7.02 15.61
C PHE A 34 -14.52 -6.82 14.10
N LEU A 35 -14.84 -7.81 13.28
CA LEU A 35 -14.70 -7.71 11.82
C LEU A 35 -15.62 -6.65 11.22
N ASP A 36 -16.81 -6.44 11.78
CA ASP A 36 -17.71 -5.35 11.37
C ASP A 36 -17.07 -3.98 11.62
N VAL A 37 -16.46 -3.77 12.78
CA VAL A 37 -15.75 -2.52 13.10
C VAL A 37 -14.55 -2.32 12.17
N VAL A 38 -13.79 -3.38 11.90
CA VAL A 38 -12.66 -3.33 10.96
C VAL A 38 -13.13 -2.98 9.55
N ALA A 39 -14.20 -3.61 9.07
CA ALA A 39 -14.77 -3.33 7.75
C ALA A 39 -15.24 -1.88 7.64
N GLN A 40 -15.94 -1.36 8.65
CA GLN A 40 -16.36 0.06 8.70
C GLN A 40 -15.16 1.01 8.66
N THR A 41 -14.11 0.69 9.41
CA THR A 41 -12.88 1.49 9.44
C THR A 41 -12.17 1.48 8.09
N LEU A 42 -12.12 0.32 7.41
CA LEU A 42 -11.52 0.21 6.08
C LEU A 42 -12.31 0.97 5.00
N ILE A 43 -13.64 1.02 5.12
CA ILE A 43 -14.49 1.84 4.25
C ILE A 43 -14.15 3.32 4.46
N ALA A 44 -14.13 3.77 5.72
CA ALA A 44 -13.81 5.16 6.05
C ALA A 44 -12.41 5.57 5.54
N LEU A 45 -11.40 4.72 5.70
CA LEU A 45 -10.05 4.96 5.16
C LEU A 45 -10.04 5.00 3.63
N HIS A 46 -10.79 4.13 2.95
CA HIS A 46 -10.87 4.14 1.49
C HIS A 46 -11.53 5.42 0.97
N ASP A 47 -12.62 5.86 1.61
CA ASP A 47 -13.30 7.11 1.27
C ASP A 47 -12.41 8.32 1.55
N GLU A 48 -11.68 8.31 2.67
CA GLU A 48 -10.72 9.36 3.00
C GLU A 48 -9.60 9.42 1.96
N LEU A 49 -9.00 8.28 1.58
CA LEU A 49 -8.00 8.21 0.51
C LEU A 49 -8.56 8.69 -0.84
N ALA A 50 -9.79 8.33 -1.17
CA ALA A 50 -10.45 8.80 -2.40
C ALA A 50 -10.66 10.32 -2.37
N SER A 51 -11.05 10.87 -1.21
CA SER A 51 -11.24 12.31 -1.01
C SER A 51 -9.92 13.08 -1.05
N LEU A 52 -8.85 12.56 -0.43
CA LEU A 52 -7.49 13.10 -0.48
C LEU A 52 -6.96 13.08 -1.90
N ARG A 53 -7.21 11.99 -2.66
CA ARG A 53 -6.83 11.89 -4.07
C ARG A 53 -7.62 12.84 -4.97
N ALA A 54 -8.91 13.04 -4.69
CA ALA A 54 -9.76 13.97 -5.43
C ALA A 54 -9.39 15.44 -5.14
N SER A 55 -9.14 15.77 -3.87
CA SER A 55 -8.72 17.11 -3.44
C SER A 55 -7.27 17.43 -3.79
N ALA A 56 -6.40 16.42 -3.86
CA ALA A 56 -5.05 16.56 -4.41
C ALA A 56 -5.05 17.08 -5.86
N SER A 57 -6.20 17.02 -6.57
CA SER A 57 -6.37 17.49 -7.95
C SER A 57 -5.41 16.82 -8.96
N PRO A 58 -5.75 16.77 -10.25
CA PRO A 58 -4.99 16.03 -11.25
C PRO A 58 -3.72 16.75 -11.72
N ASP A 59 -3.03 17.49 -10.86
CA ASP A 59 -1.71 18.06 -11.16
C ASP A 59 -0.58 17.03 -10.96
N THR A 60 -0.91 15.73 -11.05
CA THR A 60 0.03 14.80 -11.67
C THR A 60 -0.13 14.96 -13.18
N SER A 61 0.69 15.85 -13.73
CA SER A 61 1.07 15.93 -15.14
C SER A 61 0.93 14.59 -15.86
N PHE A 62 -0.24 14.39 -16.47
CA PHE A 62 -0.37 13.59 -17.66
C PHE A 62 -0.40 14.59 -18.83
N GLY A 63 0.75 15.18 -19.17
CA GLY A 63 0.85 15.96 -20.42
C GLY A 63 1.83 17.12 -20.54
N THR A 64 2.56 17.57 -19.51
CA THR A 64 3.43 18.76 -19.68
C THR A 64 4.66 18.78 -18.76
N SER A 65 5.55 17.78 -18.87
CA SER A 65 6.96 18.02 -18.50
C SER A 65 7.96 17.02 -19.10
N THR A 66 7.95 16.84 -20.42
CA THR A 66 8.98 16.03 -21.10
C THR A 66 10.42 16.54 -20.84
N ALA A 67 10.58 17.85 -20.56
CA ALA A 67 11.88 18.44 -20.23
C ALA A 67 12.29 18.22 -18.76
N ALA A 68 11.37 18.35 -17.79
CA ALA A 68 11.71 18.06 -16.39
C ALA A 68 11.83 16.56 -16.12
N GLU A 69 11.05 15.73 -16.83
CA GLU A 69 11.14 14.26 -16.75
C GLU A 69 12.47 13.76 -17.34
N SER A 70 12.91 14.30 -18.49
CA SER A 70 14.23 13.97 -19.05
C SER A 70 15.39 14.50 -18.19
N ALA A 71 15.25 15.67 -17.56
CA ALA A 71 16.23 16.17 -16.60
C ALA A 71 16.32 15.29 -15.35
N MET A 72 15.18 14.87 -14.79
CA MET A 72 15.12 14.01 -13.61
C MET A 72 15.65 12.59 -13.89
N LEU A 73 15.41 12.05 -15.09
CA LEU A 73 15.99 10.77 -15.54
C LEU A 73 17.52 10.87 -15.70
N ALA A 74 18.02 11.97 -16.27
CA ALA A 74 19.46 12.21 -16.39
C ALA A 74 20.13 12.36 -15.01
N GLU A 75 19.42 12.95 -14.05
CA GLU A 75 19.92 13.12 -12.69
C GLU A 75 19.95 11.78 -11.92
N LEU A 76 18.93 10.94 -12.11
CA LEU A 76 18.94 9.57 -11.59
C LEU A 76 20.06 8.72 -12.17
N ASP A 77 20.37 8.86 -13.46
CA ASP A 77 21.47 8.12 -14.09
C ASP A 77 22.83 8.54 -13.48
N LYS A 78 23.04 9.84 -13.27
CA LYS A 78 24.23 10.35 -12.56
C LYS A 78 24.33 9.80 -11.13
N ILE A 79 23.22 9.75 -10.39
CA ILE A 79 23.22 9.22 -9.01
C ILE A 79 23.59 7.74 -9.01
N LYS A 80 23.02 6.94 -9.91
CA LYS A 80 23.35 5.51 -10.04
C LYS A 80 24.82 5.30 -10.38
N GLN A 81 25.37 6.04 -11.35
CA GLN A 81 26.78 5.95 -11.71
C GLN A 81 27.72 6.28 -10.55
N ARG A 82 27.39 7.29 -9.73
CA ARG A 82 28.15 7.62 -8.52
C ARG A 82 28.10 6.50 -7.49
N LEU A 83 26.92 5.90 -7.30
CA LEU A 83 26.76 4.78 -6.38
C LEU A 83 27.59 3.57 -6.83
N THR A 84 27.52 3.20 -8.11
CA THR A 84 28.33 2.11 -8.68
C THR A 84 29.83 2.36 -8.50
N ARG A 85 30.28 3.61 -8.67
CA ARG A 85 31.67 3.99 -8.45
C ARG A 85 32.09 3.85 -6.98
N ILE A 86 31.20 4.20 -6.04
CA ILE A 86 31.47 4.04 -4.60
C ILE A 86 31.48 2.56 -4.22
N GLU A 87 30.50 1.78 -4.68
CA GLU A 87 30.44 0.33 -4.41
C GLU A 87 31.67 -0.41 -4.95
N ALA A 88 32.19 -0.02 -6.12
CA ALA A 88 33.41 -0.60 -6.68
C ALA A 88 34.65 -0.30 -5.82
N VAL A 89 34.73 0.87 -5.18
CA VAL A 89 35.83 1.25 -4.28
C VAL A 89 35.70 0.59 -2.90
N VAL A 90 34.48 0.35 -2.42
CA VAL A 90 34.24 -0.31 -1.13
C VAL A 90 34.44 -1.84 -1.22
N ARG A 91 34.29 -2.42 -2.42
CA ARG A 91 34.49 -3.86 -2.65
C ARG A 91 35.97 -4.24 -2.87
N THR A 92 36.86 -3.28 -3.03
CA THR A 92 38.33 -3.48 -3.04
C THR A 92 38.92 -3.28 -1.66
#